data_AF-A0A349GYY2-F1
#
_entry.id   AF-A0A349GYY2-F1
#
_cell.length_a   1.000
_cell.length_b   1.000
_cell.length_c   1.000
_cell.angle_alpha   90.00
_cell.angle_beta   90.00
_cell.angle_gamma   90.00
#
_symmetry.space_group_name_H-M   'P 1'
#
loop_
_entity.id
_entity.type
_entity.pdbx_description
1 polymer ?
#
loop_
_entity_poly.entity_id
_entity_poly.type
_entity_poly.pdbx_seq_one_letter_code
_entity_poly.pdbx_strand_id
1 'polypeptide(L)'
;MSYGKFTLVDLFCGCGGMTRGFTDTTRFKPIFANDFNADAVSTYKANFDPSGKHTVEGDIISLLDSEMVPVPFADVVIGGPPCQ
;
A
#
# COMPACT_ATOMS: atom_id res chain seq x y z
N MET A 1 -25.80 11.54 4.25
CA MET A 1 -25.17 10.77 3.17
C MET A 1 -23.70 10.55 3.56
N SER A 2 -23.31 9.34 3.92
CA SER A 2 -21.89 9.00 4.05
C SER A 2 -21.42 8.56 2.66
N TYR A 3 -20.54 9.32 2.02
CA TYR A 3 -19.88 8.84 0.81
C TYR A 3 -18.92 7.70 1.19
N GLY A 4 -18.86 6.63 0.39
CA GLY A 4 -17.92 5.53 0.62
C GLY A 4 -16.47 6.03 0.65
N LYS A 5 -15.59 5.32 1.36
CA LYS A 5 -14.14 5.63 1.36
C LYS A 5 -13.54 5.31 -0.01
N PHE A 6 -12.66 6.17 -0.51
CA PHE A 6 -11.85 5.89 -1.68
C PHE A 6 -10.85 4.79 -1.37
N THR A 7 -10.74 3.83 -2.26
CA THR A 7 -9.75 2.76 -2.21
C THR A 7 -8.39 3.27 -2.65
N LEU A 8 -7.35 2.83 -1.95
CA LEU A 8 -5.98 3.34 -2.08
C LEU A 8 -4.99 2.18 -2.29
N VAL A 9 -4.16 2.32 -3.32
CA VAL A 9 -2.97 1.49 -3.57
C VAL A 9 -1.73 2.32 -3.22
N ASP A 10 -0.82 1.79 -2.41
CA ASP A 10 0.43 2.45 -2.00
C ASP A 10 1.66 1.66 -2.51
N LEU A 11 2.29 2.14 -3.58
CA LEU A 11 3.50 1.52 -4.16
C LEU A 11 4.75 2.18 -3.59
N PHE A 12 5.76 1.38 -3.24
CA PHE A 12 6.94 1.87 -2.51
C PHE A 12 6.53 2.48 -1.16
N CYS A 13 5.68 1.77 -0.42
CA CYS A 13 4.95 2.32 0.73
C CYS A 13 5.86 2.65 1.93
N GLY A 14 7.09 2.14 1.95
CA GLY A 14 8.00 2.23 3.07
C GLY A 14 7.31 1.82 4.38
N CYS A 15 7.56 2.59 5.44
CA CYS A 15 6.92 2.39 6.75
C CYS A 15 5.47 2.92 6.84
N GLY A 16 4.90 3.42 5.72
CA GLY A 16 3.50 3.85 5.64
C GLY A 16 3.24 5.32 5.97
N GLY A 17 4.24 6.19 5.87
CA GLY A 17 4.07 7.63 6.14
C GLY A 17 3.03 8.30 5.24
N MET A 18 3.02 7.97 3.95
CA MET A 18 2.02 8.52 3.01
C MET A 18 0.64 7.90 3.25
N THR A 19 0.55 6.57 3.39
CA THR A 19 -0.68 5.89 3.83
C THR A 19 -1.27 6.55 5.07
N ARG A 20 -0.46 6.87 6.10
CA ARG A 20 -0.93 7.52 7.32
C ARG A 20 -1.67 8.82 7.02
N GLY A 21 -1.04 9.72 6.26
CA GLY A 21 -1.62 11.01 5.89
C GLY A 21 -2.97 10.87 5.18
N PHE A 22 -3.10 9.89 4.27
CA PHE A 22 -4.38 9.63 3.60
C PHE A 22 -5.42 9.02 4.56
N THR A 23 -5.04 8.04 5.38
CA THR A 23 -5.97 7.38 6.31
C THR A 23 -6.46 8.29 7.42
N ASP A 24 -5.64 9.24 7.89
CA ASP A 24 -6.00 10.21 8.95
C ASP A 24 -7.11 11.17 8.48
N THR A 25 -7.28 11.36 7.16
CA THR A 25 -8.43 12.12 6.62
C THR A 25 -9.76 11.38 6.79
N THR A 26 -9.73 10.09 7.15
CA THR A 26 -10.86 9.14 7.23
C THR A 26 -11.56 8.83 5.90
N ARG A 27 -11.13 9.45 4.79
CA ARG A 27 -11.74 9.32 3.46
C ARG A 27 -11.15 8.21 2.61
N PHE A 28 -9.99 7.68 2.99
CA PHE A 28 -9.26 6.67 2.23
C PHE A 28 -9.17 5.35 2.99
N LYS A 29 -9.12 4.26 2.23
CA LYS A 29 -8.92 2.91 2.72
C LYS A 29 -7.81 2.24 1.89
N PRO A 30 -6.62 1.95 2.47
CA PRO A 30 -5.62 1.15 1.79
C PRO A 30 -6.17 -0.25 1.54
N ILE A 31 -5.99 -0.73 0.31
CA ILE A 31 -6.40 -2.06 -0.14
C ILE A 31 -5.26 -2.83 -0.80
N PHE A 32 -4.12 -2.19 -1.02
CA PHE A 32 -2.87 -2.79 -1.47
C PHE A 32 -1.71 -1.89 -1.09
N ALA A 33 -0.61 -2.49 -0.64
CA ALA A 33 0.65 -1.80 -0.41
C ALA A 33 1.82 -2.70 -0.78
N ASN A 34 2.88 -2.13 -1.35
CA ASN A 34 4.09 -2.87 -1.68
C ASN A 34 5.35 -2.08 -1.32
N ASP A 35 6.33 -2.79 -0.75
CA ASP A 35 7.71 -2.33 -0.62
C ASP A 35 8.65 -3.54 -0.59
N PHE A 36 9.92 -3.34 -0.96
CA PHE A 36 10.92 -4.41 -0.96
C PHE A 36 11.68 -4.50 0.37
N ASN A 37 11.63 -3.46 1.21
CA ASN A 37 12.32 -3.44 2.50
C ASN A 37 11.47 -4.12 3.58
N ALA A 38 11.92 -5.28 4.07
CA ALA A 38 11.21 -6.09 5.06
C ALA A 38 10.92 -5.34 6.39
N ASP A 39 11.83 -4.51 6.88
CA ASP A 39 11.64 -3.74 8.12
C ASP A 39 10.54 -2.67 7.95
N ALA A 40 10.55 -2.01 6.79
CA ALA A 40 9.54 -1.03 6.42
C ALA A 40 8.17 -1.69 6.28
N VAL A 41 8.10 -2.83 5.58
CA VAL A 41 6.89 -3.64 5.43
C VAL A 41 6.35 -4.13 6.78
N SER A 42 7.22 -4.61 7.67
CA SER A 42 6.83 -5.03 9.03
C SER A 42 6.16 -3.88 9.80
N THR A 43 6.75 -2.69 9.71
CA THR A 43 6.20 -1.48 10.31
C THR A 43 4.86 -1.10 9.69
N TYR A 44 4.74 -1.15 8.36
CA TYR A 44 3.49 -0.89 7.66
C TYR A 44 2.39 -1.84 8.11
N LYS A 45 2.66 -3.15 8.11
CA LYS A 45 1.71 -4.21 8.50
C LYS A 45 1.17 -3.99 9.90
N ALA A 46 2.05 -3.69 10.86
CA ALA A 46 1.64 -3.46 12.25
C ALA A 46 0.63 -2.31 12.42
N ASN A 47 0.68 -1.30 11.54
CA ASN A 47 -0.15 -0.10 11.65
C ASN A 47 -1.39 -0.11 10.74
N PHE A 48 -1.27 -0.66 9.53
CA PHE A 48 -2.28 -0.52 8.48
C PHE A 48 -2.86 -1.84 7.99
N ASP A 49 -2.12 -2.96 8.15
CA ASP A 49 -2.55 -4.29 7.69
C ASP A 49 -2.32 -5.38 8.76
N PRO A 50 -2.97 -5.27 9.93
CA PRO A 50 -2.79 -6.27 10.99
C PRO A 50 -3.27 -7.67 10.59
N SER A 51 -4.10 -7.77 9.54
CA SER A 51 -4.54 -9.04 8.97
C SER A 51 -3.58 -9.65 7.94
N GLY A 52 -2.56 -8.89 7.50
CA GLY A 52 -1.61 -9.31 6.47
C GLY A 52 -2.26 -9.61 5.12
N LYS A 53 -3.36 -8.93 4.78
CA LYS A 53 -4.18 -9.24 3.59
C LYS A 53 -3.85 -8.39 2.37
N HIS A 54 -3.19 -7.25 2.55
CA HIS A 54 -2.99 -6.27 1.48
C HIS A 54 -1.56 -5.72 1.37
N THR A 55 -0.65 -6.10 2.26
CA THR A 55 0.75 -5.67 2.18
C THR A 55 1.61 -6.78 1.58
N VAL A 56 2.29 -6.48 0.48
CA VAL A 56 3.12 -7.43 -0.26
C VAL A 56 4.57 -6.97 -0.20
N GLU A 57 5.44 -7.84 0.33
CA GLU A 57 6.88 -7.62 0.34
C GLU A 57 7.49 -8.10 -0.98
N GLY A 58 8.32 -7.27 -1.60
CA GLY A 58 9.09 -7.66 -2.77
C GLY A 58 9.27 -6.53 -3.79
N ASP A 59 10.09 -6.81 -4.80
CA ASP A 59 10.27 -5.94 -5.95
C ASP A 59 9.00 -5.93 -6.82
N ILE A 60 8.41 -4.75 -7.00
CA ILE A 60 7.20 -4.55 -7.80
C ILE A 60 7.35 -5.04 -9.25
N ILE A 61 8.54 -4.95 -9.85
CA ILE A 61 8.78 -5.41 -11.22
C ILE A 61 8.61 -6.93 -11.28
N SER A 62 9.27 -7.63 -10.36
CA SER A 62 9.19 -9.10 -10.26
C SER A 62 7.77 -9.58 -9.95
N LEU A 63 7.03 -8.83 -9.14
CA LEU A 63 5.63 -9.14 -8.78
C LEU A 63 4.68 -8.98 -9.98
N LEU A 64 4.90 -7.98 -10.82
CA LEU A 64 4.10 -7.74 -12.02
C LEU A 64 4.42 -8.75 -13.13
N ASP A 65 5.72 -9.04 -13.36
CA ASP A 65 6.16 -9.98 -14.40
C ASP A 65 5.69 -11.41 -14.16
N SER A 66 5.54 -11.79 -12.88
CA SER A 66 5.16 -13.15 -12.51
C SER A 66 3.65 -13.38 -12.43
N GLU A 67 2.83 -12.33 -12.58
CA GLU A 67 1.38 -12.32 -12.31
C GLU A 67 1.01 -12.92 -10.93
N MET A 68 1.98 -13.09 -10.01
CA MET A 68 1.77 -13.80 -8.74
C MET A 68 0.89 -13.02 -7.78
N VAL A 69 0.81 -11.71 -7.96
CA VAL A 69 0.07 -10.81 -7.07
C VAL A 69 -0.89 -9.95 -7.88
N PRO A 70 -2.21 -10.24 -7.82
CA PRO A 70 -3.19 -9.39 -8.47
C PRO A 70 -3.31 -8.07 -7.72
N VAL A 71 -2.77 -7.00 -8.31
CA VAL A 71 -2.99 -5.63 -7.82
C VAL A 71 -4.46 -5.27 -8.05
N PRO A 72 -5.25 -4.97 -7.01
CA PRO A 72 -6.66 -4.68 -7.17
C PRO A 72 -6.89 -3.33 -7.85
N PHE A 73 -8.04 -3.16 -8.51
CA PHE A 73 -8.50 -1.84 -8.93
C PHE A 73 -8.72 -0.94 -7.71
N ALA A 74 -8.23 0.30 -7.80
CA ALA A 74 -8.36 1.30 -6.76
C ALA A 74 -8.75 2.67 -7.34
N ASP A 75 -9.37 3.51 -6.52
CA ASP A 75 -9.73 4.89 -6.88
C ASP A 75 -8.50 5.80 -6.95
N VAL A 76 -7.49 5.52 -6.12
CA VAL A 76 -6.26 6.31 -6.03
C VAL A 76 -5.06 5.38 -5.92
N VAL A 77 -4.01 5.74 -6.66
CA VAL A 77 -2.67 5.16 -6.55
C VAL A 77 -1.74 6.24 -6.03
N ILE A 78 -1.00 5.93 -4.98
CA ILE A 78 0.10 6.74 -4.47
C ILE A 78 1.39 5.93 -4.55
N GLY A 79 2.52 6.63 -4.60
CA GLY A 79 3.81 5.98 -4.45
C GLY A 79 4.98 6.94 -4.50
N GLY A 80 6.04 6.58 -3.78
CA GLY A 80 7.27 7.34 -3.70
C GLY A 80 8.46 6.50 -4.16
N PRO A 81 8.68 6.34 -5.48
CA PRO A 81 9.85 5.62 -5.96
C PRO A 81 11.15 6.31 -5.50
N PRO A 82 12.26 5.57 -5.36
CA PRO A 82 13.53 6.13 -4.91
C PRO A 82 14.05 7.22 -5.86
N CYS A 83 14.45 8.36 -5.31
CA CYS A 83 14.91 9.54 -6.07
C CYS A 83 16.41 9.54 -6.43
N GLN A 84 17.05 8.37 -6.58
CA GLN A 84 18.51 8.25 -6.70
C GLN A 84 19.13 9.09 -7.81
#